data_AF-A0A4R8SUV9-F1
#
_entry.id   AF-A0A4R8SUV9-F1
#
_cell.length_a   1.000
_cell.length_b   1.000
_cell.length_c   1.000
_cell.angle_alpha   90.00
_cell.angle_beta   90.00
_cell.angle_gamma   90.00
#
_symmetry.space_group_name_H-M   'P 1'
#
loop_
_entity.id
_entity.type
_entity.pdbx_description
1 polymer ?
#
loop_
_entity_poly.entity_id
_entity_poly.type
_entity_poly.pdbx_seq_one_letter_code
_entity_poly.pdbx_strand_id
1 'polypeptide(L)'
;MAKFEFNEFAARSAAKSWGEVGKEMAAIAATAKAITDGPWGGGELGDAFSKGDNNNGFVSSRNTVQTAGESLATYLASYGTNLSEAADLFAKQTGSGTQDA
;
A
#
# COMPACT_ATOMS: atom_id res chain seq x y z
N MET A 1 -4.30 -33.15 -12.50
CA MET A 1 -4.34 -31.67 -12.56
C MET A 1 -5.32 -31.19 -11.51
N ALA A 2 -4.90 -30.34 -10.57
CA ALA A 2 -5.82 -29.75 -9.60
C ALA A 2 -6.82 -28.87 -10.37
N LYS A 3 -8.13 -29.05 -10.14
CA LYS A 3 -9.16 -28.18 -10.69
C LYS A 3 -8.94 -26.81 -10.07
N PHE A 4 -8.61 -25.81 -10.88
CA PHE A 4 -8.63 -24.42 -10.44
C PHE A 4 -10.11 -24.05 -10.18
N GLU A 5 -10.51 -24.00 -8.91
CA GLU A 5 -11.81 -23.47 -8.51
C GLU A 5 -11.66 -21.98 -8.24
N PHE A 6 -12.06 -21.17 -9.20
CA PHE A 6 -12.15 -19.73 -9.00
C PHE A 6 -13.36 -19.43 -8.09
N ASN A 7 -13.10 -18.86 -6.92
CA ASN A 7 -14.13 -18.37 -6.03
C ASN A 7 -14.20 -16.84 -6.16
N GLU A 8 -15.22 -16.35 -6.87
CA GLU A 8 -15.42 -14.93 -7.14
C GLU A 8 -15.54 -14.10 -5.86
N PHE A 9 -16.29 -14.58 -4.88
CA PHE A 9 -16.49 -13.89 -3.60
C PHE A 9 -15.15 -13.73 -2.86
N ALA A 10 -14.35 -14.80 -2.79
CA ALA A 10 -13.03 -14.75 -2.18
C ALA A 10 -12.08 -13.79 -2.91
N ALA A 11 -12.12 -13.77 -4.26
CA ALA A 11 -11.31 -12.87 -5.07
C ALA A 11 -11.69 -11.39 -4.84
N ARG A 12 -12.99 -11.06 -4.84
CA ARG A 12 -13.48 -9.70 -4.56
C ARG A 12 -13.17 -9.26 -3.12
N SER A 13 -13.34 -10.16 -2.16
CA SER A 13 -12.98 -9.91 -0.76
C SER A 13 -11.49 -9.61 -0.61
N ALA A 14 -10.62 -10.42 -1.22
CA ALA A 14 -9.18 -10.19 -1.22
C ALA A 14 -8.81 -8.87 -1.91
N ALA A 15 -9.43 -8.55 -3.06
CA ALA A 15 -9.21 -7.29 -3.76
C ALA A 15 -9.53 -6.07 -2.89
N LYS A 16 -10.64 -6.13 -2.14
CA LYS A 16 -11.02 -5.09 -1.17
C LYS A 16 -9.98 -4.96 -0.05
N SER A 17 -9.55 -6.07 0.55
CA SER A 17 -8.53 -6.05 1.59
C SER A 17 -7.21 -5.44 1.11
N TRP A 18 -6.79 -5.75 -0.12
CA TRP A 18 -5.59 -5.13 -0.70
C TRP A 18 -5.76 -3.62 -0.90
N GLY A 19 -6.93 -3.17 -1.34
CA GLY A 19 -7.25 -1.75 -1.44
C GLY A 19 -7.26 -1.03 -0.08
N GLU A 20 -7.72 -1.70 0.99
CA GLU A 20 -7.69 -1.16 2.36
C GLU A 20 -6.25 -1.02 2.88
N VAL A 21 -5.42 -2.06 2.73
CA VAL A 21 -4.00 -2.00 3.09
C VAL A 21 -3.27 -0.92 2.27
N GLY A 22 -3.60 -0.77 0.98
CA GLY A 22 -3.05 0.29 0.14
C GLY A 22 -3.35 1.70 0.67
N LYS A 23 -4.57 1.93 1.20
CA LYS A 23 -4.93 3.21 1.83
C LYS A 23 -4.17 3.45 3.13
N GLU A 24 -3.99 2.41 3.95
CA GLU A 24 -3.19 2.51 5.19
C GLU A 24 -1.74 2.88 4.88
N MET A 25 -1.13 2.26 3.85
CA MET A 25 0.24 2.58 3.42
C MET A 25 0.35 4.01 2.89
N ALA A 26 -0.64 4.48 2.13
CA ALA A 26 -0.70 5.87 1.69
C ALA A 26 -0.81 6.84 2.89
N ALA A 27 -1.58 6.49 3.92
CA ALA A 27 -1.70 7.28 5.14
C ALA A 27 -0.39 7.32 5.95
N ILE A 28 0.32 6.20 6.05
CA ILE A 28 1.66 6.13 6.67
C ILE A 28 2.64 7.03 5.91
N ALA A 29 2.66 6.96 4.58
CA ALA A 29 3.53 7.80 3.76
C ALA A 29 3.20 9.29 3.91
N ALA A 30 1.92 9.66 3.92
CA ALA A 30 1.48 11.02 4.17
C ALA A 30 1.90 11.51 5.56
N THR A 31 1.79 10.65 6.58
CA THR A 31 2.24 10.94 7.95
C THR A 31 3.75 11.17 7.98
N ALA A 32 4.53 10.28 7.35
CA ALA A 32 5.98 10.43 7.25
C ALA A 32 6.36 11.76 6.58
N LYS A 33 5.71 12.11 5.47
CA LYS A 33 5.91 13.38 4.75
C LYS A 33 5.60 14.61 5.61
N ALA A 34 4.60 14.53 6.48
CA ALA A 34 4.20 15.64 7.35
C ALA A 34 5.23 15.95 8.46
N ILE A 35 6.11 14.99 8.81
CA ILE A 35 7.15 15.21 9.81
C ILE A 35 8.31 15.97 9.16
N THR A 36 8.16 17.28 9.06
CA THR A 36 9.07 18.12 8.26
C THR A 36 10.37 18.43 8.97
N ASP A 37 10.35 18.71 10.27
CA ASP A 37 11.53 18.95 11.11
C ASP A 37 11.18 18.54 12.54
N GLY A 38 11.73 17.42 13.03
CA GLY A 38 11.42 16.97 14.39
C GLY A 38 11.98 17.91 15.46
N PRO A 39 11.57 17.77 16.73
CA PRO A 39 11.87 18.70 17.82
C PRO A 39 13.32 18.63 18.31
N TRP A 40 14.23 18.10 17.49
CA TRP A 40 15.57 17.65 17.88
C TRP A 40 16.51 18.80 18.30
N GLY A 41 16.07 20.04 18.13
CA GLY A 41 16.80 21.25 18.52
C GLY A 41 17.96 21.57 17.59
N GLY A 42 18.29 22.86 17.46
CA GLY A 42 19.51 23.28 16.76
C GLY A 42 20.74 22.97 17.61
N GLY A 43 21.74 22.30 17.03
CA GLY A 43 22.98 21.91 17.70
C GLY A 43 23.52 20.57 17.20
N GLU A 44 24.75 20.24 17.58
CA GLU A 44 25.49 19.07 17.07
C GLU A 44 24.75 17.75 17.24
N LEU A 45 24.06 17.54 18.38
CA LEU A 45 23.28 16.32 18.63
C LEU A 45 21.99 16.25 17.78
N GLY A 46 21.29 17.37 17.61
CA GLY A 46 20.09 17.43 16.78
C GLY A 46 20.42 17.28 15.30
N ASP A 47 21.55 17.85 14.86
CA ASP A 47 22.11 17.66 13.52
C ASP A 47 22.54 16.21 13.29
N ALA A 48 23.24 15.60 14.26
CA ALA A 48 23.66 14.20 14.18
C ALA A 48 22.46 13.24 14.13
N PHE A 49 21.40 13.48 14.90
CA PHE A 49 20.17 12.68 14.81
C PHE A 49 19.45 12.88 13.47
N SER A 50 19.33 14.14 13.02
CA SER A 50 18.59 14.47 11.81
C SER A 50 19.27 13.95 10.55
N LYS A 51 20.58 14.20 10.42
CA LYS A 51 21.38 13.87 9.23
C LYS A 51 22.01 12.48 9.32
N GLY A 52 22.43 12.06 10.51
CA GLY A 52 23.24 10.85 10.70
C GLY A 52 24.47 10.86 9.79
N ASP A 53 24.86 9.68 9.31
CA ASP A 53 25.88 9.47 8.28
C ASP A 53 25.30 9.59 6.86
N ASN A 54 24.28 10.43 6.67
CA ASN A 54 23.49 10.59 5.44
C ASN A 54 22.65 9.38 5.00
N ASN A 55 22.79 8.21 5.64
CA ASN A 55 22.04 6.99 5.30
C ASN A 55 21.14 6.49 6.43
N ASN A 56 21.46 6.82 7.68
CA ASN A 56 20.80 6.33 8.90
C ASN A 56 20.13 7.44 9.72
N GLY A 57 20.25 8.70 9.30
CA GLY A 57 19.59 9.83 9.96
C GLY A 57 18.06 9.77 9.86
N PHE A 58 17.39 10.52 10.74
CA PHE A 58 15.94 10.64 10.74
C PHE A 58 15.39 11.04 9.36
N VAL A 59 16.03 12.00 8.68
CA VAL A 59 15.58 12.47 7.36
C VAL A 59 15.63 11.35 6.31
N SER A 60 16.72 10.55 6.30
CA SER A 60 16.86 9.40 5.40
C SER A 60 15.79 8.34 5.68
N SER A 61 15.58 8.01 6.96
CA SER A 61 14.60 7.00 7.39
C SER A 61 13.17 7.43 7.06
N ARG A 62 12.81 8.69 7.33
CA ARG A 62 11.52 9.28 6.98
C ARG A 62 11.27 9.23 5.48
N ASN A 63 12.24 9.67 4.68
CA ASN A 63 12.12 9.65 3.22
C ASN A 63 11.97 8.21 2.70
N THR A 64 12.69 7.24 3.29
CA THR A 64 12.56 5.82 2.95
C THR A 64 11.15 5.30 3.22
N VAL A 65 10.60 5.59 4.40
CA VAL A 65 9.22 5.19 4.75
C VAL A 65 8.20 5.85 3.82
N GLN A 66 8.39 7.13 3.50
CA GLN A 66 7.52 7.83 2.55
C GLN A 66 7.53 7.15 1.16
N THR A 67 8.71 6.97 0.56
CA THR A 67 8.83 6.39 -0.78
C THR A 67 8.35 4.93 -0.82
N ALA A 68 8.68 4.14 0.19
CA ALA A 68 8.23 2.75 0.28
C ALA A 68 6.70 2.67 0.45
N GLY A 69 6.12 3.51 1.30
CA GLY A 69 4.67 3.57 1.51
C GLY A 69 3.91 4.02 0.26
N GLU A 70 4.38 5.05 -0.45
CA GLU A 70 3.79 5.52 -1.72
C GLU A 70 3.85 4.44 -2.81
N SER A 71 5.00 3.76 -2.94
CA SER A 71 5.19 2.69 -3.91
C SER A 71 4.29 1.50 -3.60
N LEU A 72 4.26 1.06 -2.34
CA LEU A 72 3.46 -0.08 -1.91
C LEU A 72 1.96 0.22 -2.05
N ALA A 73 1.51 1.41 -1.67
CA ALA A 73 0.12 1.83 -1.87
C ALA A 73 -0.31 1.73 -3.33
N THR A 74 0.55 2.15 -4.26
CA THR A 74 0.31 2.09 -5.70
C THR A 74 0.22 0.63 -6.19
N TYR A 75 1.17 -0.22 -5.78
CA TYR A 75 1.14 -1.64 -6.14
C TYR A 75 -0.11 -2.34 -5.61
N LEU A 76 -0.48 -2.09 -4.36
CA LEU A 76 -1.65 -2.71 -3.73
C LEU A 76 -2.96 -2.27 -4.37
N ALA A 77 -3.08 -0.98 -4.74
CA ALA A 77 -4.23 -0.48 -5.49
C ALA A 77 -4.34 -1.18 -6.87
N SER A 78 -3.23 -1.30 -7.60
CA SER A 78 -3.21 -2.00 -8.90
C SER A 78 -3.57 -3.48 -8.76
N TYR A 79 -3.06 -4.16 -7.73
CA TYR A 79 -3.35 -5.57 -7.49
C TYR A 79 -4.84 -5.80 -7.19
N GLY A 80 -5.45 -4.92 -6.38
CA GLY A 80 -6.88 -4.96 -6.11
C GLY A 80 -7.73 -4.74 -7.36
N THR A 81 -7.36 -3.79 -8.22
CA THR A 81 -8.01 -3.57 -9.52
C THR A 81 -7.93 -4.81 -10.41
N ASN A 82 -6.73 -5.38 -10.58
CA ASN A 82 -6.52 -6.55 -11.44
C ASN A 82 -7.31 -7.77 -10.96
N LEU A 83 -7.38 -8.01 -9.65
CA LEU A 83 -8.18 -9.10 -9.08
C LEU A 83 -9.68 -8.88 -9.30
N SER A 84 -10.16 -7.64 -9.19
CA SER A 84 -11.57 -7.30 -9.46
C SER A 84 -11.91 -7.49 -10.94
N GLU A 85 -11.03 -7.05 -11.85
CA GLU A 85 -11.19 -7.25 -13.29
C GLU A 85 -11.18 -8.73 -13.66
N ALA A 86 -10.28 -9.53 -13.07
CA ALA A 86 -10.26 -10.98 -13.26
C ALA A 86 -11.56 -11.65 -12.79
N ALA A 87 -12.12 -11.19 -11.65
CA ALA A 87 -13.41 -11.66 -11.17
C ALA A 87 -14.56 -11.31 -12.12
N ASP A 88 -14.59 -10.08 -12.64
CA ASP A 88 -15.59 -9.65 -13.61
C ASP A 88 -15.49 -10.43 -14.94
N LEU A 89 -14.27 -10.69 -15.42
CA LEU A 89 -14.04 -11.50 -16.62
C LEU A 89 -14.52 -12.94 -16.42
N PHE A 90 -14.21 -13.54 -15.27
CA PHE A 90 -14.70 -14.88 -14.95
C PHE A 90 -16.21 -14.93 -14.91
N ALA A 91 -16.87 -14.03 -14.17
CA ALA A 91 -18.33 -13.98 -14.06
C ALA A 91 -19.02 -13.83 -15.43
N LYS A 92 -18.45 -13.02 -16.33
CA LYS A 92 -18.93 -12.87 -17.71
C LYS A 92 -18.77 -14.16 -18.52
N GLN A 93 -17.63 -14.85 -18.38
CA GLN A 93 -17.35 -16.09 -19.11
C GLN A 93 -18.18 -17.28 -18.64
N THR A 94 -18.46 -17.37 -17.33
CA THR A 94 -19.24 -18.47 -16.75
C THR A 94 -20.74 -18.23 -16.76
N GLY A 95 -21.20 -17.07 -17.25
CA GLY A 95 -22.62 -16.71 -17.22
C GLY A 95 -23.15 -16.51 -15.80
N SER A 96 -22.28 -16.34 -14.81
CA SER A 96 -22.61 -16.13 -13.39
C SER A 96 -23.08 -14.69 -13.11
N GLY A 97 -23.38 -13.92 -14.15
CA GLY A 97 -23.94 -12.58 -14.01
C GLY A 97 -25.26 -12.63 -13.28
N THR A 98 -25.31 -11.93 -12.14
CA THR A 98 -26.51 -11.53 -11.39
C THR A 98 -27.38 -12.67 -10.85
N GLN A 99 -27.12 -13.07 -9.60
CA GLN A 99 -28.20 -13.17 -8.63
C GLN A 99 -27.92 -12.15 -7.53
N ASP A 100 -28.73 -11.10 -7.54
CA ASP A 100 -28.71 -9.99 -6.58
C ASP A 100 -28.89 -10.45 -5.13
N ALA A 101 -28.14 -9.83 -4.21
CA ALA A 101 -28.60 -9.39 -2.89
C ALA A 101 -27.60 -8.38 -2.30
#